data_AF-A0AA36CUI2-F1
#
_entry.id   AF-A0AA36CUI2-F1
#
_cell.length_a   1.000
_cell.length_b   1.000
_cell.length_c   1.000
_cell.angle_alpha   90.00
_cell.angle_beta   90.00
_cell.angle_gamma   90.00
#
_symmetry.space_group_name_H-M   'P 1'
#
loop_
_entity.id
_entity.type
_entity.pdbx_description
1 polymer ?
#
loop_
_entity_poly.entity_id
_entity_poly.type
_entity_poly.pdbx_seq_one_letter_code
_entity_poly.pdbx_strand_id
1 'polypeptide(L)'
;MVSQDDTVQIPSALHIKMIENLDVEEVYRYFSHYRQYLPEQSQDENDFSEAAFRELRQFFRTRHAAFLKRKEKELGDALAQTKLHYDKLILLDVECTCDKTNIMFTYPLEVIEFSAVVLDLYNLDDPNPLQFQAYVRPTLNPILSEFCVKLTKIEQATVDAAPPFSTAMCRFMEWMKLNDLLTNRSAFGTDGPGDFAKFLQYACHSHQIDFPYILRRFINVKSHFEAKYPTYIQKGIRFKETDMPYTSLMQMLKFYELPDIANAHSALADAKAIRLLAREMLRDKIALTINQKIVQKTSEDQLQYQTKLDRAQESFSAEHFLWCTAMPFHAVYLSDEAFYNQEQYEFEGQEDEAVDRWAARNKKDIRLPSISCFPDSDFKVLRTFHADDVLGGDFSAMLHAET
;
A
#
# COMPACT_ATOMS: atom_id res chain seq x y z
N MET A 1 42.67 20.17 31.01
CA MET A 1 42.61 18.70 30.97
C MET A 1 41.14 18.32 31.04
N VAL A 2 40.50 18.27 29.88
CA VAL A 2 39.11 17.82 29.74
C VAL A 2 39.20 16.33 29.43
N SER A 3 38.48 15.52 30.20
CA SER A 3 38.56 14.06 30.21
C SER A 3 38.07 13.48 28.89
N GLN A 4 38.84 12.50 28.39
CA GLN A 4 38.43 11.52 27.40
C GLN A 4 37.25 10.70 27.94
N ASP A 5 36.03 10.93 27.46
CA ASP A 5 34.95 9.92 27.51
C ASP A 5 33.76 10.27 26.59
N ASP A 6 34.01 10.56 25.32
CA ASP A 6 32.94 10.75 24.31
C ASP A 6 32.68 9.43 23.55
N THR A 7 32.53 8.33 24.30
CA THR A 7 31.96 7.09 23.75
C THR A 7 30.45 7.17 23.83
N VAL A 8 29.72 6.71 22.79
CA VAL A 8 28.26 6.54 22.83
C VAL A 8 27.92 5.83 24.13
N GLN A 9 27.31 6.54 25.08
CA GLN A 9 26.87 5.91 26.32
C GLN A 9 25.93 4.77 25.94
N ILE A 10 26.33 3.53 26.27
CA ILE A 10 25.48 2.36 26.18
C ILE A 10 24.12 2.74 26.77
N PRO A 11 23.01 2.58 26.05
CA PRO A 11 21.71 2.99 26.52
C PRO A 11 21.45 2.41 27.91
N SER A 12 21.20 3.29 28.88
CA SER A 12 20.92 2.88 30.25
C SER A 12 19.74 1.90 30.27
N ALA A 13 19.66 1.04 31.30
CA ALA A 13 18.52 0.16 31.48
C ALA A 13 17.16 0.92 31.52
N LEU A 14 17.20 2.22 31.86
CA LEU A 14 16.04 3.11 31.83
C LEU A 14 15.60 3.43 30.39
N HIS A 15 16.54 3.79 29.50
CA HIS A 15 16.23 4.05 28.09
C HIS A 15 15.68 2.81 27.38
N ILE A 16 16.23 1.63 27.70
CA ILE A 16 15.74 0.36 27.16
C ILE A 16 14.29 0.11 27.60
N LYS A 17 13.98 0.28 28.90
CA LYS A 17 12.61 0.15 29.41
C LYS A 17 11.64 1.18 28.86
N MET A 18 12.10 2.40 28.56
CA MET A 18 11.26 3.40 27.91
C MET A 18 10.89 2.93 26.51
N ILE A 19 11.87 2.56 25.69
CA ILE A 19 11.68 2.13 24.29
C ILE A 19 10.84 0.86 24.17
N GLU A 20 10.90 -0.05 25.14
CA GLU A 20 10.00 -1.21 25.20
C GLU A 20 8.50 -0.81 25.29
N ASN A 21 8.17 0.42 25.67
CA ASN A 21 6.78 0.89 25.77
C ASN A 21 6.42 2.00 24.77
N LEU A 22 7.35 2.38 23.89
CA LEU A 22 7.15 3.44 22.88
C LEU A 22 6.61 2.84 21.58
N ASP A 23 5.76 3.57 20.88
CA ASP A 23 5.39 3.23 19.51
C ASP A 23 6.49 3.56 18.50
N VAL A 24 6.31 3.17 17.23
CA VAL A 24 7.31 3.41 16.17
C VAL A 24 7.68 4.89 16.03
N GLU A 25 6.72 5.82 15.98
CA GLU A 25 6.99 7.25 15.88
C GLU A 25 7.71 7.77 17.11
N GLU A 26 7.35 7.30 18.29
CA GLU A 26 7.99 7.71 19.54
C GLU A 26 9.42 7.20 19.61
N VAL A 27 9.67 5.99 19.14
CA VAL A 27 11.01 5.42 18.95
C VAL A 27 11.80 6.27 17.94
N TYR A 28 11.22 6.61 16.78
CA TYR A 28 11.85 7.50 15.80
C TYR A 28 12.08 8.92 16.34
N ARG A 29 11.12 9.54 17.03
CA ARG A 29 11.24 10.87 17.65
C ARG A 29 12.29 10.87 18.75
N TYR A 30 12.33 9.81 19.56
CA TYR A 30 13.36 9.60 20.57
C TYR A 30 14.75 9.53 19.92
N PHE A 31 14.89 8.88 18.76
CA PHE A 31 16.15 8.84 18.01
C PHE A 31 16.50 10.13 17.29
N SER A 32 15.54 10.82 16.67
CA SER A 32 15.77 12.14 16.07
C SER A 32 16.16 13.16 17.13
N HIS A 33 15.63 13.04 18.35
CA HIS A 33 16.07 13.81 19.51
C HIS A 33 17.52 13.44 19.92
N TYR A 34 17.91 12.16 19.83
CA TYR A 34 19.29 11.76 20.11
C TYR A 34 20.29 12.23 19.03
N ARG A 35 19.84 12.31 17.77
CA ARG A 35 20.63 12.78 16.63
C ARG A 35 21.18 14.19 16.84
N GLN A 36 20.46 15.05 17.55
CA GLN A 36 20.89 16.44 17.81
C GLN A 36 22.07 16.54 18.80
N TYR A 37 22.33 15.47 19.57
CA TYR A 37 23.47 15.41 20.48
C TYR A 37 24.69 14.73 19.84
N LEU A 38 24.57 14.30 18.58
CA LEU A 38 25.74 13.87 17.80
C LEU A 38 26.52 15.13 17.40
N PRO A 39 27.86 15.14 17.56
CA PRO A 39 28.67 16.31 17.25
C PRO A 39 28.48 16.71 15.78
N GLU A 40 28.17 17.99 15.54
CA GLU A 40 28.12 18.56 14.18
C GLU A 40 29.52 18.51 13.57
N GLN A 41 29.70 17.64 12.58
CA GLN A 41 30.83 17.59 11.66
C GLN A 41 32.20 17.85 12.31
N SER A 42 32.76 16.86 13.01
CA SER A 42 34.20 16.85 13.28
C SER A 42 34.95 16.67 11.95
N GLN A 43 35.88 17.57 11.65
CA GLN A 43 36.76 17.52 10.47
C GLN A 43 37.79 16.37 10.49
N ASP A 44 37.71 15.46 11.47
CA ASP A 44 38.56 14.27 11.57
C ASP A 44 37.84 13.03 11.02
N GLU A 45 38.50 12.34 10.09
CA GLU A 45 38.11 11.12 9.35
C GLU A 45 37.91 9.84 10.20
N ASN A 46 37.42 9.94 11.44
CA ASN A 46 37.08 8.77 12.26
C ASN A 46 35.58 8.69 12.53
N ASP A 47 34.87 8.07 11.59
CA ASP A 47 33.75 7.11 11.71
C ASP A 47 32.71 7.17 12.86
N PHE A 48 32.60 8.29 13.58
CA PHE A 48 31.40 8.62 14.38
C PHE A 48 30.29 9.19 13.48
N SER A 49 30.27 8.65 12.26
CA SER A 49 29.52 9.03 11.08
C SER A 49 28.17 8.30 11.09
N GLU A 50 27.33 8.52 10.10
CA GLU A 50 26.05 7.83 9.86
C GLU A 50 26.01 6.32 10.21
N ALA A 51 27.14 5.61 10.14
CA ALA A 51 27.32 4.23 10.59
C ALA A 51 26.92 3.99 12.06
N ALA A 52 27.41 4.81 13.00
CA ALA A 52 27.08 4.65 14.43
C ALA A 52 25.58 4.89 14.70
N PHE A 53 24.97 5.82 13.97
CA PHE A 53 23.53 6.08 14.05
C PHE A 53 22.70 4.94 13.44
N ARG A 54 23.18 4.30 12.35
CA ARG A 54 22.59 3.07 11.81
C ARG A 54 22.67 1.91 12.79
N GLU A 55 23.83 1.68 13.41
CA GLU A 55 24.01 0.62 14.42
C GLU A 55 23.09 0.83 15.63
N LEU A 56 22.98 2.07 16.12
CA LEU A 56 22.10 2.40 17.24
C LEU A 56 20.62 2.17 16.89
N ARG A 57 20.18 2.62 15.72
CA ARG A 57 18.81 2.35 15.22
C ARG A 57 18.54 0.84 15.12
N GLN A 58 19.48 0.09 14.55
CA GLN A 58 19.37 -1.36 14.43
C GLN A 58 19.27 -2.06 15.80
N PHE A 59 20.10 -1.65 16.76
CA PHE A 59 20.11 -2.18 18.12
C PHE A 59 18.74 -2.05 18.80
N PHE A 60 18.11 -0.88 18.69
CA PHE A 60 16.81 -0.64 19.31
C PHE A 60 15.66 -1.30 18.57
N ARG A 61 15.68 -1.32 17.24
CA ARG A 61 14.68 -2.06 16.44
C ARG A 61 14.70 -3.53 16.77
N THR A 62 15.88 -4.13 16.90
CA THR A 62 16.02 -5.53 17.32
C THR A 62 15.42 -5.78 18.71
N ARG A 63 15.62 -4.86 19.66
CA ARG A 63 15.04 -4.96 21.02
C ARG A 63 13.53 -4.76 21.03
N HIS A 64 13.03 -3.77 20.29
CA HIS A 64 11.62 -3.51 20.17
C HIS A 64 10.91 -4.69 19.47
N ALA A 65 11.49 -5.24 18.41
CA ALA A 65 11.05 -6.48 17.77
C ALA A 65 10.95 -7.64 18.77
N ALA A 66 11.97 -7.84 19.61
CA ALA A 66 11.97 -8.86 20.64
C ALA A 66 10.92 -8.61 21.75
N PHE A 67 10.62 -7.35 22.06
CA PHE A 67 9.52 -6.98 22.95
C PHE A 67 8.16 -7.32 22.33
N LEU A 68 7.90 -6.89 21.09
CA LEU A 68 6.64 -7.13 20.38
C LEU A 68 6.34 -8.63 20.27
N LYS A 69 7.31 -9.42 19.80
CA LYS A 69 7.19 -10.89 19.70
C LYS A 69 6.86 -11.56 21.04
N ARG A 70 7.46 -11.07 22.15
CA ARG A 70 7.15 -11.57 23.50
C ARG A 70 5.72 -11.21 23.89
N LYS A 71 5.31 -9.97 23.65
CA LYS A 71 3.96 -9.49 23.96
C LYS A 71 2.87 -10.22 23.19
N GLU A 72 3.04 -10.47 21.89
CA GLU A 72 2.04 -11.19 21.11
C GLU A 72 1.85 -12.63 21.57
N LYS A 73 2.95 -13.28 21.98
CA LYS A 73 2.91 -14.62 22.57
C LYS A 73 2.15 -14.64 23.90
N GLU A 74 2.21 -13.55 24.68
CA GLU A 74 1.42 -13.37 25.91
C GLU A 74 -0.06 -13.12 25.60
N LEU A 75 -0.38 -12.34 24.57
CA LEU A 75 -1.75 -11.88 24.29
C LEU A 75 -2.69 -13.00 23.81
N GLY A 76 -2.17 -14.06 23.16
CA GLY A 76 -2.92 -15.29 22.81
C GLY A 76 -4.16 -15.13 21.90
N ASP A 77 -4.54 -13.89 21.58
CA ASP A 77 -5.73 -13.47 20.85
C ASP A 77 -5.32 -12.57 19.68
N ALA A 78 -5.85 -12.85 18.49
CA ALA A 78 -5.44 -12.17 17.27
C ALA A 78 -5.83 -10.69 17.22
N LEU A 79 -6.98 -10.33 17.81
CA LEU A 79 -7.39 -8.94 17.94
C LEU A 79 -6.41 -8.18 18.84
N ALA A 80 -6.04 -8.75 19.97
CA ALA A 80 -5.06 -8.17 20.88
C ALA A 80 -3.67 -8.04 20.23
N GLN A 81 -3.23 -9.04 19.46
CA GLN A 81 -1.98 -8.98 18.68
C GLN A 81 -2.03 -7.86 17.63
N THR A 82 -3.12 -7.74 16.87
CA THR A 82 -3.31 -6.66 15.90
C THR A 82 -3.34 -5.29 16.59
N LYS A 83 -4.01 -5.18 17.75
CA LYS A 83 -4.05 -3.98 18.60
C LYS A 83 -2.69 -3.57 19.15
N LEU A 84 -1.74 -4.49 19.24
CA LEU A 84 -0.38 -4.14 19.65
C LEU A 84 0.26 -3.16 18.65
N HIS A 85 -0.12 -3.23 17.37
CA HIS A 85 0.46 -2.42 16.30
C HIS A 85 -0.44 -1.28 15.85
N TYR A 86 -1.76 -1.48 15.87
CA TYR A 86 -2.71 -0.54 15.29
C TYR A 86 -3.90 -0.28 16.20
N ASP A 87 -4.53 0.88 16.04
CA ASP A 87 -5.84 1.19 16.59
C ASP A 87 -6.92 1.08 15.51
N LYS A 88 -6.56 1.39 14.26
CA LYS A 88 -7.48 1.44 13.11
C LYS A 88 -6.88 0.75 11.89
N LEU A 89 -7.70 -0.02 11.17
CA LEU A 89 -7.38 -0.48 9.82
C LEU A 89 -8.20 0.33 8.81
N ILE A 90 -7.58 0.72 7.68
CA ILE A 90 -8.20 1.50 6.62
C ILE A 90 -8.29 0.61 5.38
N LEU A 91 -9.47 0.02 5.16
CA LEU A 91 -9.70 -0.95 4.09
C LEU A 91 -10.06 -0.19 2.83
N LEU A 92 -9.27 -0.37 1.78
CA LEU A 92 -9.33 0.41 0.55
C LEU A 92 -9.55 -0.50 -0.66
N ASP A 93 -10.32 0.02 -1.61
CA ASP A 93 -10.59 -0.60 -2.89
C ASP A 93 -10.65 0.48 -4.00
N VAL A 94 -10.30 0.11 -5.24
CA VAL A 94 -10.15 1.01 -6.38
C VAL A 94 -10.76 0.41 -7.64
N GLU A 95 -11.65 1.17 -8.28
CA GLU A 95 -12.16 0.87 -9.61
C GLU A 95 -11.47 1.72 -10.68
N CYS A 96 -11.20 1.10 -11.82
CA CYS A 96 -10.57 1.75 -12.97
C CYS A 96 -11.45 1.65 -14.23
N THR A 97 -11.23 2.56 -15.18
CA THR A 97 -11.69 2.37 -16.56
C THR A 97 -11.23 1.00 -17.07
N CYS A 98 -12.09 0.23 -17.71
CA CYS A 98 -11.73 -1.06 -18.30
C CYS A 98 -12.46 -1.29 -19.62
N ASP A 99 -11.97 -2.24 -20.41
CA ASP A 99 -12.59 -2.65 -21.67
C ASP A 99 -12.63 -4.18 -21.73
N LYS A 100 -13.65 -4.73 -22.37
CA LYS A 100 -13.80 -6.18 -22.59
C LYS A 100 -12.77 -6.71 -23.59
N THR A 101 -12.34 -5.90 -24.56
CA THR A 101 -11.47 -6.33 -25.65
C THR A 101 -9.99 -6.03 -25.39
N ASN A 102 -9.68 -5.08 -24.50
CA ASN A 102 -8.32 -4.77 -24.11
C ASN A 102 -8.03 -5.28 -22.70
N ILE A 103 -6.94 -6.03 -22.61
CA ILE A 103 -6.54 -6.75 -21.43
C ILE A 103 -5.95 -5.75 -20.41
N MET A 104 -6.09 -6.08 -19.12
CA MET A 104 -5.80 -5.24 -17.95
C MET A 104 -4.44 -4.51 -17.92
N PHE A 105 -3.46 -4.86 -18.75
CA PHE A 105 -2.08 -4.37 -18.65
C PHE A 105 -1.60 -3.54 -19.86
N THR A 106 -2.30 -3.61 -21.00
CA THR A 106 -2.04 -2.77 -22.19
C THR A 106 -3.06 -1.65 -22.34
N TYR A 107 -4.22 -1.77 -21.69
CA TYR A 107 -5.18 -0.68 -21.56
C TYR A 107 -4.67 0.37 -20.55
N PRO A 108 -4.66 1.68 -20.88
CA PRO A 108 -4.28 2.72 -19.94
C PRO A 108 -5.41 2.94 -18.92
N LEU A 109 -5.38 2.14 -17.85
CA LEU A 109 -6.33 2.19 -16.74
C LEU A 109 -6.27 3.54 -16.02
N GLU A 110 -7.39 4.24 -15.92
CA GLU A 110 -7.53 5.43 -15.09
C GLU A 110 -8.46 5.11 -13.91
N VAL A 111 -8.07 5.52 -12.70
CA VAL A 111 -8.93 5.41 -11.52
C VAL A 111 -10.21 6.21 -11.76
N ILE A 112 -11.37 5.60 -11.53
CA ILE A 112 -12.70 6.21 -11.68
C ILE A 112 -13.52 6.19 -10.39
N GLU A 113 -13.18 5.30 -9.45
CA GLU A 113 -13.67 5.34 -8.07
C GLU A 113 -12.56 4.81 -7.16
N PHE A 114 -12.41 5.39 -5.97
CA PHE A 114 -11.71 4.73 -4.88
C PHE A 114 -12.36 5.10 -3.55
N SER A 115 -12.37 4.12 -2.65
CA SER A 115 -13.06 4.23 -1.37
C SER A 115 -12.22 3.65 -0.25
N ALA A 116 -12.43 4.15 0.96
CA ALA A 116 -11.79 3.64 2.16
C ALA A 116 -12.81 3.52 3.30
N VAL A 117 -12.77 2.43 4.06
CA VAL A 117 -13.64 2.19 5.20
C VAL A 117 -12.80 1.80 6.41
N VAL A 118 -13.06 2.44 7.54
CA VAL A 118 -12.27 2.22 8.77
C VAL A 118 -12.85 1.07 9.59
N LEU A 119 -11.98 0.15 10.00
CA LEU A 119 -12.22 -0.78 11.10
C LEU A 119 -11.53 -0.27 12.36
N ASP A 120 -12.32 0.21 13.32
CA ASP A 120 -11.82 0.51 14.67
C ASP A 120 -11.63 -0.80 15.42
N LEU A 121 -10.41 -1.12 15.82
CA LEU A 121 -10.10 -2.37 16.50
C LEU A 121 -10.71 -2.41 17.91
N TYR A 122 -11.00 -1.25 18.51
CA TYR A 122 -11.69 -1.14 19.80
C TYR A 122 -13.23 -1.19 19.65
N ASN A 123 -13.75 -1.07 18.44
CA ASN A 123 -15.17 -1.18 18.13
C ASN A 123 -15.41 -1.93 16.80
N LEU A 124 -15.11 -3.24 16.80
CA LEU A 124 -15.19 -4.09 15.61
C LEU A 124 -16.60 -4.15 14.98
N ASP A 125 -17.64 -3.96 15.78
CA ASP A 125 -19.04 -4.10 15.39
C ASP A 125 -19.73 -2.76 15.09
N ASP A 126 -18.96 -1.68 14.93
CA ASP A 126 -19.51 -0.37 14.57
C ASP A 126 -20.39 -0.48 13.30
N PRO A 127 -21.71 -0.22 13.40
CA PRO A 127 -22.60 -0.26 12.25
C PRO A 127 -22.41 0.92 11.30
N ASN A 128 -21.74 2.00 11.75
CA ASN A 128 -21.55 3.23 11.00
C ASN A 128 -20.06 3.61 10.93
N PRO A 129 -19.21 2.77 10.31
CA PRO A 129 -17.79 3.05 10.24
C PRO A 129 -17.52 4.35 9.48
N LEU A 130 -16.46 5.06 9.90
CA LEU A 130 -15.91 6.17 9.14
C LEU A 130 -15.52 5.69 7.74
N GLN A 131 -15.97 6.41 6.71
CA GLN A 131 -15.75 6.03 5.31
C GLN A 131 -15.43 7.25 4.43
N PHE A 132 -14.71 7.00 3.35
CA PHE A 132 -14.41 7.91 2.24
C PHE A 132 -14.80 7.25 0.93
N GLN A 133 -15.32 8.04 0.00
CA GLN A 133 -15.59 7.63 -1.37
C GLN A 133 -15.32 8.82 -2.29
N ALA A 134 -14.60 8.58 -3.37
CA ALA A 134 -14.39 9.57 -4.41
C ALA A 134 -14.54 8.93 -5.79
N TYR A 135 -15.38 9.54 -6.62
CA TYR A 135 -15.34 9.34 -8.06
C TYR A 135 -14.28 10.25 -8.68
N VAL A 136 -13.71 9.80 -9.80
CA VAL A 136 -12.63 10.48 -10.50
C VAL A 136 -12.98 10.58 -11.98
N ARG A 137 -12.72 11.74 -12.58
CA ARG A 137 -12.92 11.95 -14.02
C ARG A 137 -11.69 11.46 -14.80
N PRO A 138 -11.83 10.43 -15.65
CA PRO A 138 -10.76 9.99 -16.54
C PRO A 138 -10.51 11.01 -17.65
N THR A 139 -9.27 11.07 -18.13
CA THR A 139 -8.78 12.06 -19.11
C THR A 139 -8.25 11.41 -20.39
N LEU A 140 -7.67 10.21 -20.28
CA LEU A 140 -7.21 9.41 -21.43
C LEU A 140 -8.39 8.68 -22.08
N ASN A 141 -9.24 8.06 -21.27
CA ASN A 141 -10.44 7.34 -21.67
C ASN A 141 -11.69 7.98 -21.02
N PRO A 142 -12.08 9.20 -21.44
CA PRO A 142 -13.16 9.95 -20.79
C PRO A 142 -14.54 9.28 -20.93
N ILE A 143 -14.72 8.42 -21.94
CA ILE A 143 -15.96 7.68 -22.16
C ILE A 143 -15.79 6.25 -21.65
N LEU A 144 -16.56 5.88 -20.63
CA LEU A 144 -16.56 4.54 -20.08
C LEU A 144 -17.10 3.56 -21.12
N SER A 145 -16.43 2.42 -21.27
CA SER A 145 -16.95 1.33 -22.11
C SER A 145 -18.24 0.77 -21.51
N GLU A 146 -19.11 0.17 -22.35
CA GLU A 146 -20.30 -0.53 -21.86
C GLU A 146 -19.94 -1.64 -20.86
N PHE A 147 -18.79 -2.27 -21.06
CA PHE A 147 -18.27 -3.28 -20.16
C PHE A 147 -17.93 -2.68 -18.79
N CYS A 148 -17.22 -1.56 -18.75
CA CYS A 148 -16.86 -0.87 -17.51
C CYS A 148 -18.12 -0.45 -16.74
N VAL A 149 -19.08 0.21 -17.40
CA VAL A 149 -20.35 0.61 -16.78
C VAL A 149 -21.11 -0.61 -16.25
N LYS A 150 -21.13 -1.72 -17.00
CA LYS A 150 -21.80 -2.95 -16.56
C LYS A 150 -21.09 -3.61 -15.38
N LEU A 151 -19.77 -3.60 -15.35
CA LEU A 151 -18.98 -4.17 -14.27
C LEU A 151 -19.15 -3.33 -13.01
N THR A 152 -18.75 -2.06 -13.05
CA THR A 152 -18.62 -1.20 -11.88
C THR A 152 -19.91 -0.52 -11.44
N LYS A 153 -20.93 -0.52 -12.32
CA LYS A 153 -22.20 0.21 -12.16
C LYS A 153 -22.04 1.74 -12.10
N ILE A 154 -20.86 2.25 -12.43
CA ILE A 154 -20.59 3.68 -12.47
C ILE A 154 -21.15 4.24 -13.78
N GLU A 155 -22.12 5.15 -13.68
CA GLU A 155 -22.70 5.84 -14.83
C GLU A 155 -21.74 6.89 -15.38
N GLN A 156 -21.78 7.14 -16.70
CA GLN A 156 -20.96 8.16 -17.35
C GLN A 156 -21.13 9.55 -16.72
N ALA A 157 -22.37 9.93 -16.36
CA ALA A 157 -22.66 11.21 -15.73
C ALA A 157 -21.93 11.38 -14.38
N THR A 158 -21.67 10.28 -13.66
CA THR A 158 -20.93 10.30 -12.40
C THR A 158 -19.47 10.68 -12.60
N VAL A 159 -18.79 10.08 -13.59
CA VAL A 159 -17.39 10.43 -13.88
C VAL A 159 -17.26 11.78 -14.59
N ASP A 160 -18.25 12.19 -15.38
CA ASP A 160 -18.27 13.51 -16.03
C ASP A 160 -18.27 14.65 -15.00
N ALA A 161 -19.07 14.48 -13.92
CA ALA A 161 -19.20 15.42 -12.82
C ALA A 161 -18.07 15.33 -11.79
N ALA A 162 -17.25 14.27 -11.84
CA ALA A 162 -16.19 14.02 -10.88
C ALA A 162 -15.00 14.99 -11.04
N PRO A 163 -14.23 15.24 -9.97
CA PRO A 163 -12.97 15.98 -10.06
C PRO A 163 -11.88 15.14 -10.76
N PRO A 164 -10.79 15.78 -11.25
CA PRO A 164 -9.61 15.06 -11.70
C PRO A 164 -8.92 14.33 -10.54
N PHE A 165 -8.14 13.29 -10.86
CA PHE A 165 -7.48 12.41 -9.87
C PHE A 165 -6.68 13.19 -8.81
N SER A 166 -5.92 14.21 -9.21
CA SER A 166 -5.12 15.04 -8.29
C SER A 166 -5.97 15.68 -7.18
N THR A 167 -7.15 16.18 -7.53
CA THR A 167 -8.08 16.79 -6.57
C THR A 167 -8.72 15.73 -5.67
N ALA A 168 -9.07 14.56 -6.21
CA ALA A 168 -9.60 13.45 -5.41
C ALA A 168 -8.56 12.94 -4.40
N MET A 169 -7.30 12.78 -4.81
CA MET A 169 -6.20 12.40 -3.94
C MET A 169 -5.94 13.44 -2.84
N CYS A 170 -5.99 14.74 -3.15
CA CYS A 170 -5.90 15.79 -2.13
C CYS A 170 -7.03 15.68 -1.09
N ARG A 171 -8.28 15.47 -1.54
CA ARG A 171 -9.43 15.28 -0.64
C ARG A 171 -9.27 14.05 0.25
N PHE A 172 -8.71 12.97 -0.29
CA PHE A 172 -8.42 11.76 0.47
C PHE A 172 -7.39 12.01 1.57
N MET A 173 -6.28 12.67 1.24
CA MET A 173 -5.24 13.03 2.22
C MET A 173 -5.77 13.98 3.30
N GLU A 174 -6.63 14.95 2.94
CA GLU A 174 -7.28 15.86 3.88
C GLU A 174 -8.26 15.11 4.80
N TRP A 175 -9.10 14.24 4.25
CA TRP A 175 -9.99 13.39 5.02
C TRP A 175 -9.22 12.52 6.03
N MET A 176 -8.10 11.92 5.62
CA MET A 176 -7.27 11.16 6.56
C MET A 176 -6.72 12.02 7.70
N LYS A 177 -6.26 13.24 7.38
CA LYS A 177 -5.74 14.18 8.37
C LYS A 177 -6.82 14.61 9.37
N LEU A 178 -8.00 14.98 8.88
CA LEU A 178 -9.11 15.44 9.71
C LEU A 178 -9.64 14.37 10.67
N ASN A 179 -9.47 13.10 10.33
CA ASN A 179 -9.93 11.96 11.11
C ASN A 179 -8.83 11.23 11.89
N ASP A 180 -7.64 11.85 11.98
CA ASP A 180 -6.49 11.33 12.72
C ASP A 180 -6.10 9.90 12.28
N LEU A 181 -6.00 9.73 10.95
CA LEU A 181 -5.64 8.47 10.28
C LEU A 181 -4.20 8.48 9.74
N LEU A 182 -3.54 9.64 9.74
CA LEU A 182 -2.13 9.79 9.33
C LEU A 182 -1.17 9.43 10.47
N THR A 183 -1.44 8.34 11.16
CA THR A 183 -0.67 7.84 12.30
C THR A 183 -0.06 6.48 11.97
N ASN A 184 1.04 6.16 12.61
CA ASN A 184 1.69 4.85 12.61
C ASN A 184 0.93 3.79 13.42
N ARG A 185 -0.16 4.19 14.09
CA ARG A 185 -1.19 3.33 14.68
C ARG A 185 -2.34 3.04 13.70
N SER A 186 -2.24 3.49 12.45
CA SER A 186 -3.18 3.16 11.38
C SER A 186 -2.48 2.35 10.28
N ALA A 187 -3.17 1.36 9.72
CA ALA A 187 -2.65 0.55 8.61
C ALA A 187 -3.67 0.41 7.49
N PHE A 188 -3.20 0.49 6.26
CA PHE A 188 -4.02 0.20 5.08
C PHE A 188 -4.23 -1.30 4.90
N GLY A 189 -5.40 -1.70 4.41
CA GLY A 189 -5.70 -3.07 4.01
C GLY A 189 -6.43 -3.14 2.67
N THR A 190 -6.21 -4.22 1.93
CA THR A 190 -6.83 -4.51 0.62
C THR A 190 -6.89 -6.05 0.45
N ASP A 191 -7.74 -6.55 -0.44
CA ASP A 191 -7.85 -7.95 -0.82
C ASP A 191 -6.75 -8.43 -1.81
N GLY A 192 -5.82 -7.54 -2.19
CA GLY A 192 -4.66 -7.89 -3.00
C GLY A 192 -3.70 -6.71 -3.24
N PRO A 193 -2.56 -6.92 -3.91
CA PRO A 193 -1.62 -5.83 -4.17
C PRO A 193 -2.09 -4.83 -5.25
N GLY A 194 -3.19 -5.12 -5.96
CA GLY A 194 -3.62 -4.39 -7.16
C GLY A 194 -3.87 -2.90 -6.91
N ASP A 195 -4.63 -2.56 -5.87
CA ASP A 195 -5.01 -1.17 -5.56
C ASP A 195 -3.79 -0.26 -5.41
N PHE A 196 -2.81 -0.68 -4.62
CA PHE A 196 -1.63 0.11 -4.34
C PHE A 196 -0.55 -0.06 -5.40
N ALA A 197 -0.19 -1.30 -5.73
CA ALA A 197 0.97 -1.60 -6.58
C ALA A 197 0.68 -1.43 -8.07
N LYS A 198 -0.60 -1.35 -8.46
CA LYS A 198 -1.00 -1.13 -9.85
C LYS A 198 -1.76 0.19 -9.98
N PHE A 199 -2.98 0.26 -9.47
CA PHE A 199 -3.94 1.32 -9.82
C PHE A 199 -3.52 2.70 -9.30
N LEU A 200 -3.32 2.85 -7.98
CA LEU A 200 -2.94 4.12 -7.38
C LEU A 200 -1.51 4.53 -7.74
N GLN A 201 -0.57 3.58 -7.82
CA GLN A 201 0.79 3.87 -8.28
C GLN A 201 0.76 4.45 -9.70
N TYR A 202 0.02 3.83 -10.61
CA TYR A 202 -0.07 4.29 -11.99
C TYR A 202 -0.76 5.63 -12.11
N ALA A 203 -1.88 5.83 -11.41
CA ALA A 203 -2.55 7.13 -11.40
C ALA A 203 -1.63 8.23 -10.84
N CYS A 204 -0.84 7.95 -9.80
CA CYS A 204 0.15 8.90 -9.30
C CYS A 204 1.23 9.18 -10.36
N HIS A 205 1.74 8.14 -11.00
CA HIS A 205 2.76 8.26 -12.05
C HIS A 205 2.26 9.07 -13.26
N SER A 206 1.07 8.76 -13.79
CA SER A 206 0.49 9.42 -14.97
C SER A 206 0.13 10.89 -14.72
N HIS A 207 -0.22 11.23 -13.48
CA HIS A 207 -0.53 12.60 -13.07
C HIS A 207 0.67 13.35 -12.45
N GLN A 208 1.88 12.79 -12.47
CA GLN A 208 3.10 13.37 -11.88
C GLN A 208 2.94 13.76 -10.41
N ILE A 209 2.23 12.91 -9.66
CA ILE A 209 2.03 13.03 -8.22
C ILE A 209 2.99 12.06 -7.54
N ASP A 210 3.70 12.54 -6.52
CA ASP A 210 4.51 11.66 -5.66
C ASP A 210 3.60 10.63 -4.99
N PHE A 211 3.85 9.34 -5.25
CA PHE A 211 3.05 8.27 -4.66
C PHE A 211 3.17 8.31 -3.12
N PRO A 212 2.08 8.59 -2.37
CA PRO A 212 2.17 8.90 -0.94
C PRO A 212 2.81 7.78 -0.13
N TYR A 213 3.77 8.13 0.74
CA TYR A 213 4.57 7.15 1.50
C TYR A 213 3.71 6.20 2.33
N ILE A 214 2.58 6.67 2.86
CA ILE A 214 1.71 5.90 3.73
C ILE A 214 0.95 4.79 2.98
N LEU A 215 0.79 4.93 1.66
CA LEU A 215 0.14 3.94 0.78
C LEU A 215 1.11 2.87 0.26
N ARG A 216 2.40 2.98 0.59
CA ARG A 216 3.44 2.04 0.15
C ARG A 216 3.58 0.82 1.04
N ARG A 217 2.73 0.68 2.06
CA ARG A 217 2.73 -0.46 2.98
C ARG A 217 1.30 -0.77 3.35
N PHE A 218 0.93 -2.03 3.27
CA PHE A 218 -0.45 -2.43 3.45
C PHE A 218 -0.55 -3.88 3.89
N ILE A 219 -1.71 -4.20 4.43
CA ILE A 219 -2.16 -5.53 4.80
C ILE A 219 -2.88 -6.10 3.59
N ASN A 220 -2.26 -7.06 2.93
CA ASN A 220 -2.96 -7.93 2.01
C ASN A 220 -3.72 -8.97 2.83
N VAL A 221 -5.04 -8.77 3.00
CA VAL A 221 -5.87 -9.64 3.84
C VAL A 221 -6.00 -11.04 3.24
N LYS A 222 -5.96 -11.13 1.91
CA LYS A 222 -5.96 -12.41 1.19
C LYS A 222 -4.75 -13.26 1.56
N SER A 223 -3.55 -12.69 1.61
CA SER A 223 -2.36 -13.46 1.99
C SER A 223 -2.43 -13.99 3.43
N HIS A 224 -3.01 -13.24 4.36
CA HIS A 224 -3.25 -13.73 5.73
C HIS A 224 -4.27 -14.86 5.78
N PHE A 225 -5.34 -14.77 4.99
CA PHE A 225 -6.34 -15.82 4.86
C PHE A 225 -5.72 -17.10 4.26
N GLU A 226 -4.97 -16.98 3.17
CA GLU A 226 -4.31 -18.08 2.46
C GLU A 226 -3.29 -18.79 3.35
N ALA A 227 -2.55 -18.04 4.18
CA ALA A 227 -1.58 -18.61 5.12
C ALA A 227 -2.24 -19.52 6.16
N LYS A 228 -3.44 -19.18 6.63
CA LYS A 228 -4.18 -20.01 7.59
C LYS A 228 -4.92 -21.18 6.91
N TYR A 229 -5.41 -20.98 5.69
CA TYR A 229 -6.29 -21.93 4.99
C TYR A 229 -5.71 -22.50 3.68
N PRO A 230 -4.46 -22.98 3.64
CA PRO A 230 -3.82 -23.41 2.39
C PRO A 230 -4.56 -24.57 1.70
N THR A 231 -5.23 -25.43 2.47
CA THR A 231 -6.00 -26.57 1.93
C THR A 231 -7.32 -26.16 1.28
N TYR A 232 -7.94 -25.07 1.76
CA TYR A 232 -9.11 -24.47 1.10
C TYR A 232 -8.71 -23.92 -0.27
N ILE A 233 -7.57 -23.22 -0.33
CA ILE A 233 -7.01 -22.66 -1.56
C ILE A 233 -6.70 -23.75 -2.59
N GLN A 234 -6.04 -24.83 -2.18
CA GLN A 234 -5.67 -25.94 -3.08
C GLN A 234 -6.87 -26.63 -3.75
N LYS A 235 -8.04 -26.60 -3.12
CA LYS A 235 -9.31 -27.16 -3.62
C LYS A 235 -10.19 -26.12 -4.32
N GLY A 236 -9.78 -24.85 -4.31
CA GLY A 236 -10.52 -23.73 -4.87
C GLY A 236 -10.37 -23.61 -6.39
N ILE A 237 -10.84 -22.47 -6.91
CA ILE A 237 -10.73 -22.14 -8.34
C ILE A 237 -9.25 -21.96 -8.69
N ARG A 238 -8.85 -22.46 -9.85
CA ARG A 238 -7.50 -22.32 -10.40
C ARG A 238 -7.54 -21.43 -11.63
N PHE A 239 -6.52 -20.60 -11.81
CA PHE A 239 -6.29 -19.89 -13.06
C PHE A 239 -6.06 -20.91 -14.18
N LYS A 240 -6.85 -20.83 -15.26
CA LYS A 240 -6.82 -21.83 -16.33
C LYS A 240 -5.47 -21.87 -17.05
N GLU A 241 -4.78 -20.74 -17.11
CA GLU A 241 -3.53 -20.54 -17.85
C GLU A 241 -2.31 -21.05 -17.07
N THR A 242 -2.35 -20.97 -15.74
CA THR A 242 -1.18 -21.28 -14.88
C THR A 242 -1.40 -22.49 -13.96
N ASP A 243 -2.64 -23.01 -13.90
CA ASP A 243 -3.12 -24.02 -12.94
C ASP A 243 -2.86 -23.64 -11.46
N MET A 244 -2.60 -22.35 -11.20
CA MET A 244 -2.34 -21.84 -9.85
C MET A 244 -3.65 -21.59 -9.12
N PRO A 245 -3.75 -21.99 -7.83
CA PRO A 245 -4.95 -21.73 -7.06
C PRO A 245 -5.10 -20.23 -6.80
N TYR A 246 -6.34 -19.77 -6.83
CA TYR A 246 -6.72 -18.37 -6.69
C TYR A 246 -7.80 -18.22 -5.62
N THR A 247 -7.62 -17.20 -4.77
CA THR A 247 -8.59 -16.81 -3.74
C THR A 247 -9.20 -15.45 -4.09
N SER A 248 -10.48 -15.37 -4.46
CA SER A 248 -11.17 -14.09 -4.64
C SER A 248 -11.76 -13.56 -3.33
N LEU A 249 -12.06 -12.26 -3.26
CA LEU A 249 -12.82 -11.68 -2.15
C LEU A 249 -14.12 -12.46 -1.93
N MET A 250 -14.86 -12.76 -2.99
CA MET A 250 -16.12 -13.51 -2.93
C MET A 250 -15.96 -14.90 -2.29
N GLN A 251 -14.86 -15.60 -2.59
CA GLN A 251 -14.58 -16.89 -1.97
C GLN A 251 -14.29 -16.76 -0.47
N MET A 252 -13.54 -15.75 -0.06
CA MET A 252 -13.27 -15.49 1.36
C MET A 252 -14.54 -15.09 2.11
N LEU A 253 -15.41 -14.26 1.52
CA LEU A 253 -16.70 -13.92 2.11
C LEU A 253 -17.58 -15.16 2.28
N LYS A 254 -17.67 -16.00 1.24
CA LYS A 254 -18.40 -17.26 1.27
C LYS A 254 -17.87 -18.22 2.33
N PHE A 255 -16.55 -18.28 2.52
CA PHE A 255 -15.94 -19.11 3.55
C PHE A 255 -16.44 -18.76 4.96
N TYR A 256 -16.59 -17.47 5.25
CA TYR A 256 -17.11 -16.98 6.54
C TYR A 256 -18.64 -16.85 6.57
N GLU A 257 -19.35 -17.35 5.55
CA GLU A 257 -20.81 -17.21 5.42
C GLU A 257 -21.28 -15.75 5.51
N LEU A 258 -20.46 -14.82 5.02
CA LEU A 258 -20.79 -13.40 4.96
C LEU A 258 -21.76 -13.11 3.79
N PRO A 259 -22.60 -12.06 3.90
CA PRO A 259 -23.51 -11.69 2.82
C PRO A 259 -22.77 -11.37 1.53
N ASP A 260 -23.38 -11.70 0.40
CA ASP A 260 -22.92 -11.24 -0.91
C ASP A 260 -22.87 -9.71 -0.94
N ILE A 261 -21.89 -9.17 -1.67
CA ILE A 261 -21.72 -7.72 -1.80
C ILE A 261 -22.84 -7.17 -2.69
N ALA A 262 -23.76 -6.41 -2.08
CA ALA A 262 -24.71 -5.62 -2.84
C ALA A 262 -23.96 -4.56 -3.64
N ASN A 263 -24.09 -4.59 -4.98
CA ASN A 263 -23.31 -3.78 -5.92
C ASN A 263 -21.80 -4.08 -5.88
N ALA A 264 -21.43 -5.37 -5.94
CA ALA A 264 -20.05 -5.78 -6.22
C ALA A 264 -19.45 -4.98 -7.40
N HIS A 265 -18.15 -4.67 -7.31
CA HIS A 265 -17.43 -3.75 -8.20
C HIS A 265 -17.80 -2.27 -8.05
N SER A 266 -18.38 -1.90 -6.90
CA SER A 266 -18.30 -0.53 -6.41
C SER A 266 -17.23 -0.49 -5.34
N ALA A 267 -16.27 0.42 -5.46
CA ALA A 267 -15.15 0.50 -4.53
C ALA A 267 -15.62 0.64 -3.07
N LEU A 268 -16.71 1.37 -2.82
CA LEU A 268 -17.25 1.49 -1.47
C LEU A 268 -17.85 0.18 -0.95
N ALA A 269 -18.55 -0.56 -1.80
CA ALA A 269 -19.18 -1.82 -1.42
C ALA A 269 -18.11 -2.89 -1.13
N ASP A 270 -17.07 -2.94 -1.95
CA ASP A 270 -15.98 -3.90 -1.82
C ASP A 270 -15.10 -3.56 -0.61
N ALA A 271 -14.77 -2.30 -0.38
CA ALA A 271 -14.08 -1.85 0.85
C ALA A 271 -14.87 -2.19 2.14
N LYS A 272 -16.21 -2.09 2.11
CA LYS A 272 -17.07 -2.54 3.24
C LYS A 272 -17.01 -4.04 3.44
N ALA A 273 -16.98 -4.82 2.36
CA ALA A 273 -16.86 -6.26 2.45
C ALA A 273 -15.50 -6.70 2.97
N ILE A 274 -14.41 -6.06 2.51
CA ILE A 274 -13.05 -6.26 3.04
C ILE A 274 -13.01 -5.93 4.54
N ARG A 275 -13.71 -4.88 4.99
CA ARG A 275 -13.85 -4.56 6.43
C ARG A 275 -14.52 -5.69 7.22
N LEU A 276 -15.63 -6.23 6.71
CA LEU A 276 -16.33 -7.34 7.35
C LEU A 276 -15.47 -8.61 7.36
N LEU A 277 -14.78 -8.87 6.27
CA LEU A 277 -13.82 -9.97 6.16
C LEU A 277 -12.70 -9.84 7.20
N ALA A 278 -12.04 -8.67 7.28
CA ALA A 278 -11.00 -8.40 8.25
C ALA A 278 -11.50 -8.60 9.70
N ARG A 279 -12.73 -8.17 10.01
CA ARG A 279 -13.37 -8.43 11.31
C ARG A 279 -13.52 -9.91 11.60
N GLU A 280 -14.04 -10.69 10.66
CA GLU A 280 -14.21 -12.14 10.87
C GLU A 280 -12.86 -12.87 10.94
N MET A 281 -11.85 -12.45 10.17
CA MET A 281 -10.50 -12.98 10.27
C MET A 281 -9.90 -12.77 11.67
N LEU A 282 -10.09 -11.59 12.27
CA LEU A 282 -9.65 -11.33 13.65
C LEU A 282 -10.36 -12.23 14.67
N ARG A 283 -11.68 -12.43 14.52
CA ARG A 283 -12.47 -13.36 15.36
C ARG A 283 -12.02 -14.81 15.18
N ASP A 284 -11.63 -15.13 13.97
CA ASP A 284 -11.06 -16.40 13.58
C ASP A 284 -9.55 -16.47 13.87
N LYS A 285 -9.04 -15.71 14.83
CA LYS A 285 -7.66 -15.86 15.32
C LYS A 285 -6.58 -15.65 14.23
N ILE A 286 -6.85 -14.84 13.21
CA ILE A 286 -5.86 -14.38 12.24
C ILE A 286 -5.45 -12.96 12.63
N ALA A 287 -4.21 -12.79 13.10
CA ALA A 287 -3.67 -11.47 13.38
C ALA A 287 -3.34 -10.76 12.06
N LEU A 288 -3.75 -9.49 11.93
CA LEU A 288 -3.56 -8.73 10.70
C LEU A 288 -2.40 -7.75 10.87
N THR A 289 -1.31 -8.02 10.17
CA THR A 289 -0.10 -7.18 10.16
C THR A 289 0.25 -6.77 8.74
N ILE A 290 0.96 -5.64 8.60
CA ILE A 290 1.49 -5.22 7.30
C ILE A 290 2.41 -6.34 6.79
N ASN A 291 2.02 -6.95 5.67
CA ASN A 291 2.70 -8.10 5.08
C ASN A 291 3.19 -7.82 3.66
N GLN A 292 2.93 -6.62 3.11
CA GLN A 292 3.46 -6.18 1.83
C GLN A 292 3.90 -4.71 1.88
N LYS A 293 4.96 -4.40 1.12
CA LYS A 293 5.40 -3.03 0.85
C LYS A 293 5.74 -2.80 -0.61
N ILE A 294 5.69 -1.55 -1.05
CA ILE A 294 6.04 -1.10 -2.39
C ILE A 294 7.45 -0.51 -2.35
N VAL A 295 8.38 -1.15 -3.05
CA VAL A 295 9.80 -0.78 -3.11
C VAL A 295 10.20 -0.36 -4.52
N GLN A 296 11.27 0.43 -4.60
CA GLN A 296 11.84 0.82 -5.88
C GLN A 296 12.51 -0.39 -6.52
N LYS A 297 12.33 -0.57 -7.84
CA LYS A 297 12.99 -1.66 -8.55
C LYS A 297 14.51 -1.42 -8.60
N THR A 298 15.27 -2.45 -8.24
CA THR A 298 16.71 -2.50 -8.47
C THR A 298 17.02 -2.80 -9.93
N SER A 299 18.28 -2.64 -10.33
CA SER A 299 18.72 -3.09 -11.67
C SER A 299 18.55 -4.59 -11.87
N GLU A 300 18.65 -5.38 -10.80
CA GLU A 300 18.44 -6.83 -10.84
C GLU A 300 16.95 -7.17 -11.08
N ASP A 301 16.04 -6.48 -10.39
CA ASP A 301 14.60 -6.63 -10.61
C ASP A 301 14.22 -6.29 -12.05
N GLN A 302 14.76 -5.18 -12.56
CA GLN A 302 14.52 -4.73 -13.92
C GLN A 302 14.95 -5.81 -14.93
N LEU A 303 16.12 -6.40 -14.74
CA LEU A 303 16.62 -7.49 -15.58
C LEU A 303 15.77 -8.76 -15.45
N GLN A 304 15.28 -9.08 -14.25
CA GLN A 304 14.42 -10.22 -14.01
C GLN A 304 13.08 -10.08 -14.73
N TYR A 305 12.42 -8.91 -14.65
CA TYR A 305 11.17 -8.66 -15.35
C TYR A 305 11.34 -8.64 -16.87
N GLN A 306 12.43 -8.06 -17.37
CA GLN A 306 12.75 -8.11 -18.80
C GLN A 306 12.92 -9.55 -19.28
N THR A 307 13.65 -10.38 -18.52
CA THR A 307 13.83 -11.79 -18.86
C THR A 307 12.51 -12.57 -18.87
N LYS A 308 11.58 -12.25 -17.95
CA LYS A 308 10.25 -12.87 -17.90
C LYS A 308 9.38 -12.41 -19.07
N LEU A 309 9.45 -11.12 -19.42
CA LEU A 309 8.78 -10.54 -20.59
C LEU A 309 9.23 -11.22 -21.88
N ASP A 310 10.54 -11.35 -22.10
CA ASP A 310 11.12 -11.97 -23.30
C ASP A 310 10.69 -13.45 -23.45
N ARG A 311 10.49 -14.16 -22.32
CA ARG A 311 10.06 -15.57 -22.31
C ARG A 311 8.56 -15.76 -22.50
N ALA A 312 7.75 -14.78 -22.11
CA ALA A 312 6.29 -14.92 -22.04
C ALA A 312 5.63 -15.00 -23.43
N GLN A 313 6.32 -14.63 -24.51
CA GLN A 313 5.77 -14.57 -25.89
C GLN A 313 4.47 -13.72 -25.93
N GLU A 314 3.69 -13.67 -27.00
CA GLU A 314 2.42 -12.89 -27.05
C GLU A 314 1.30 -13.51 -26.19
N SER A 315 1.56 -13.73 -24.90
CA SER A 315 0.61 -14.26 -23.92
C SER A 315 0.17 -13.19 -22.93
N PHE A 316 -0.94 -13.44 -22.23
CA PHE A 316 -1.43 -12.62 -21.12
C PHE A 316 -0.35 -12.32 -20.06
N SER A 317 0.57 -13.27 -19.84
CA SER A 317 1.66 -13.08 -18.87
C SER A 317 2.69 -12.05 -19.33
N ALA A 318 2.86 -11.86 -20.65
CA ALA A 318 3.79 -10.86 -21.17
C ALA A 318 3.33 -9.44 -20.85
N GLU A 319 2.03 -9.16 -20.91
CA GLU A 319 1.54 -7.82 -20.59
C GLU A 319 1.69 -7.48 -19.10
N HIS A 320 1.50 -8.47 -18.21
CA HIS A 320 1.83 -8.30 -16.78
C HIS A 320 3.31 -7.95 -16.58
N PHE A 321 4.22 -8.64 -17.28
CA PHE A 321 5.65 -8.34 -17.20
C PHE A 321 6.01 -7.01 -17.87
N LEU A 322 5.31 -6.61 -18.93
CA LEU A 322 5.46 -5.29 -19.55
C LEU A 322 5.14 -4.19 -18.54
N TRP A 323 4.02 -4.33 -17.82
CA TRP A 323 3.68 -3.42 -16.72
C TRP A 323 4.75 -3.40 -15.64
N CYS A 324 5.20 -4.57 -15.21
CA CYS A 324 6.25 -4.67 -14.20
C CYS A 324 7.54 -3.97 -14.66
N THR A 325 7.92 -4.08 -15.93
CA THR A 325 9.09 -3.39 -16.48
C THR A 325 8.87 -1.87 -16.57
N ALA A 326 7.65 -1.42 -16.87
CA ALA A 326 7.34 0.00 -17.07
C ALA A 326 7.24 0.80 -15.76
N MET A 327 6.78 0.18 -14.66
CA MET A 327 6.55 0.89 -13.40
C MET A 327 7.84 1.02 -12.56
N PRO A 328 8.08 2.15 -11.87
CA PRO A 328 9.29 2.34 -11.05
C PRO A 328 9.29 1.53 -9.75
N PHE A 329 8.11 1.13 -9.23
CA PHE A 329 7.99 0.34 -8.01
C PHE A 329 7.30 -1.01 -8.25
N HIS A 330 7.53 -1.97 -7.35
CA HIS A 330 6.75 -3.21 -7.25
C HIS A 330 6.38 -3.51 -5.80
N ALA A 331 5.40 -4.39 -5.59
CA ALA A 331 5.10 -4.93 -4.27
C ALA A 331 6.00 -6.13 -3.94
N VAL A 332 6.54 -6.15 -2.71
CA VAL A 332 7.23 -7.30 -2.11
C VAL A 332 6.48 -7.77 -0.87
N TYR A 333 6.60 -9.06 -0.57
CA TYR A 333 6.19 -9.60 0.72
C TYR A 333 7.19 -9.23 1.80
N LEU A 334 6.67 -8.90 2.97
CA LEU A 334 7.45 -8.74 4.18
C LEU A 334 7.44 -10.06 4.95
N SER A 335 8.62 -10.52 5.35
CA SER A 335 8.71 -11.62 6.32
C SER A 335 8.25 -11.13 7.69
N ASP A 336 7.86 -12.07 8.56
CA ASP A 336 7.58 -11.74 9.96
C ASP A 336 8.76 -10.99 10.59
N GLU A 337 9.98 -11.44 10.32
CA GLU A 337 11.19 -10.78 10.80
C GLU A 337 11.29 -9.32 10.32
N ALA A 338 11.08 -9.07 9.02
CA ALA A 338 11.11 -7.74 8.44
C ALA A 338 10.02 -6.82 9.06
N PHE A 339 8.82 -7.35 9.28
CA PHE A 339 7.74 -6.62 9.94
C PHE A 339 8.09 -6.19 11.37
N TYR A 340 8.58 -7.13 12.21
CA TYR A 340 8.96 -6.81 13.58
C TYR A 340 10.17 -5.91 13.66
N ASN A 341 11.11 -6.09 12.72
CA ASN A 341 12.25 -5.22 12.58
C ASN A 341 11.85 -3.85 12.06
N GLN A 342 10.59 -3.55 11.73
CA GLN A 342 10.12 -2.25 11.23
C GLN A 342 10.62 -1.89 9.82
N GLU A 343 11.02 -2.87 9.01
CA GLU A 343 11.52 -2.67 7.64
C GLU A 343 10.42 -2.17 6.67
N GLN A 344 9.15 -2.26 7.07
CA GLN A 344 8.02 -1.60 6.41
C GLN A 344 8.08 -0.06 6.48
N TYR A 345 8.88 0.49 7.39
CA TYR A 345 9.13 1.92 7.50
C TYR A 345 10.47 2.34 6.85
N GLU A 346 11.30 1.37 6.45
CA GLU A 346 12.53 1.61 5.67
C GLU A 346 12.24 1.71 4.18
N PHE A 347 12.92 2.64 3.54
CA PHE A 347 13.03 2.71 2.10
C PHE A 347 14.43 2.24 1.67
N GLU A 348 14.63 2.13 0.36
CA GLU A 348 15.95 1.96 -0.25
C GLU A 348 16.25 3.23 -1.08
N GLY A 349 16.75 4.29 -0.43
CA GLY A 349 17.08 5.58 -1.07
C GLY A 349 17.50 6.67 -0.08
N GLN A 350 17.90 7.87 -0.55
CA GLN A 350 18.29 8.99 0.34
C GLN A 350 17.09 9.47 1.18
N GLU A 351 17.03 9.02 2.44
CA GLU A 351 15.76 8.81 3.15
C GLU A 351 15.41 9.76 4.28
N ASP A 352 16.33 10.53 4.82
CA ASP A 352 15.99 11.42 5.93
C ASP A 352 15.21 12.66 5.45
N GLU A 353 15.51 13.17 4.25
CA GLU A 353 14.89 14.40 3.77
C GLU A 353 13.42 14.23 3.34
N ALA A 354 12.92 13.05 2.99
CA ALA A 354 11.52 12.93 2.52
C ALA A 354 10.52 12.95 3.69
N VAL A 355 10.83 12.22 4.77
CA VAL A 355 10.06 12.24 6.02
C VAL A 355 10.25 13.58 6.74
N ASP A 356 11.47 14.12 6.77
CA ASP A 356 11.73 15.46 7.32
C ASP A 356 11.14 16.58 6.46
N ARG A 357 11.12 16.50 5.12
CA ARG A 357 10.42 17.49 4.26
C ARG A 357 8.91 17.42 4.43
N TRP A 358 8.34 16.23 4.60
CA TRP A 358 6.92 16.07 4.90
C TRP A 358 6.59 16.63 6.29
N ALA A 359 7.36 16.30 7.33
CA ALA A 359 7.17 16.81 8.68
C ALA A 359 7.47 18.33 8.79
N ALA A 360 8.47 18.85 8.08
CA ALA A 360 8.87 20.26 8.09
C ALA A 360 7.94 21.17 7.27
N ARG A 361 7.40 20.69 6.12
CA ARG A 361 6.36 21.42 5.37
C ARG A 361 5.05 21.55 6.14
N ASN A 362 4.77 20.64 7.07
CA ASN A 362 3.51 20.57 7.80
C ASN A 362 3.58 21.11 9.25
N LYS A 363 4.74 21.60 9.71
CA LYS A 363 4.93 22.22 11.04
C LYS A 363 4.87 23.75 11.07
N LYS A 364 4.77 24.43 9.92
CA LYS A 364 4.59 25.89 9.86
C LYS A 364 3.36 26.20 9.03
N ASP A 365 2.42 26.95 9.63
CA ASP A 365 1.23 27.58 9.05
C ASP A 365 0.85 27.17 7.63
N ILE A 366 -0.30 26.49 7.52
CA ILE A 366 -0.98 26.17 6.28
C ILE A 366 -1.37 27.48 5.57
N ARG A 367 -0.45 28.01 4.76
CA ARG A 367 -0.82 28.70 3.53
C ARG A 367 -0.73 27.66 2.43
N LEU A 368 -1.88 27.26 1.92
CA LEU A 368 -2.00 26.50 0.67
C LEU A 368 -1.10 27.16 -0.40
N PRO A 369 -0.24 26.41 -1.11
CA PRO A 369 0.37 26.96 -2.31
C PRO A 369 -0.74 27.29 -3.31
N SER A 370 -0.76 28.51 -3.80
CA SER A 370 -1.63 28.91 -4.91
C SER A 370 -1.32 28.06 -6.14
N ILE A 371 -2.38 27.64 -6.84
CA ILE A 371 -2.35 26.98 -8.14
C ILE A 371 -1.55 27.85 -9.13
N SER A 372 -0.27 27.55 -9.30
CA SER A 372 0.54 27.87 -10.47
C SER A 372 1.98 27.43 -10.21
N CYS A 373 2.42 26.29 -10.76
CA CYS A 373 3.85 25.99 -10.94
C CYS A 373 4.07 24.82 -11.91
N PHE A 374 4.65 25.18 -13.06
CA PHE A 374 5.50 24.43 -14.01
C PHE A 374 4.96 24.11 -15.42
N PRO A 375 5.83 24.21 -16.45
CA PRO A 375 5.48 24.61 -17.82
C PRO A 375 5.25 23.42 -18.76
N ASP A 376 4.40 23.65 -19.76
CA ASP A 376 3.87 22.72 -20.78
C ASP A 376 4.87 22.07 -21.77
N SER A 377 6.19 22.03 -21.52
CA SER A 377 7.15 21.74 -22.60
C SER A 377 7.63 20.30 -22.81
N ASP A 378 7.27 19.31 -21.99
CA ASP A 378 7.84 17.94 -22.11
C ASP A 378 6.88 16.85 -22.65
N PHE A 379 5.80 17.25 -23.34
CA PHE A 379 4.73 16.36 -23.85
C PHE A 379 5.05 15.56 -25.15
N LYS A 380 6.26 15.04 -25.35
CA LYS A 380 6.57 14.26 -26.58
C LYS A 380 7.43 13.02 -26.36
N VAL A 381 6.94 11.99 -25.67
CA VAL A 381 7.50 10.61 -25.83
C VAL A 381 6.46 9.46 -25.85
N LEU A 382 5.21 9.63 -25.40
CA LEU A 382 4.27 8.48 -25.29
C LEU A 382 3.13 8.44 -26.32
N ARG A 383 3.26 9.10 -27.48
CA ARG A 383 2.18 9.17 -28.51
C ARG A 383 2.28 8.15 -29.66
N THR A 384 3.17 7.15 -29.62
CA THR A 384 3.39 6.27 -30.78
C THR A 384 3.32 4.78 -30.45
N PHE A 385 2.16 4.33 -29.97
CA PHE A 385 1.70 2.96 -30.21
C PHE A 385 0.22 3.03 -30.60
N HIS A 386 -0.05 3.14 -31.91
CA HIS A 386 -1.39 3.12 -32.47
C HIS A 386 -1.90 1.67 -32.55
N ALA A 387 -3.16 1.49 -32.17
CA ALA A 387 -3.86 0.22 -31.97
C ALA A 387 -4.35 -0.48 -33.25
N ASP A 388 -3.69 -0.31 -34.39
CA ASP A 388 -4.23 -0.77 -35.69
C ASP A 388 -3.66 -2.11 -36.20
N ASP A 389 -2.74 -2.78 -35.49
CA ASP A 389 -2.05 -3.98 -36.02
C ASP A 389 -2.43 -5.33 -35.37
N VAL A 390 -3.35 -5.41 -34.40
CA VAL A 390 -3.64 -6.68 -33.70
C VAL A 390 -5.11 -7.06 -33.81
N LEU A 391 -5.43 -7.69 -34.95
CA LEU A 391 -6.74 -8.23 -35.31
C LEU A 391 -7.19 -9.41 -34.45
N GLY A 392 -8.51 -9.46 -34.17
CA GLY A 392 -9.36 -10.59 -34.56
C GLY A 392 -9.36 -11.85 -33.68
N GLY A 393 -10.25 -11.90 -32.67
CA GLY A 393 -10.66 -13.14 -32.01
C GLY A 393 -11.86 -12.93 -31.09
N ASP A 394 -12.80 -13.89 -31.06
CA ASP A 394 -14.04 -13.83 -30.26
C ASP A 394 -13.81 -14.35 -28.83
N PHE A 395 -13.77 -13.44 -27.84
CA PHE A 395 -13.34 -13.68 -26.45
C PHE A 395 -14.50 -13.68 -25.42
N SER A 396 -15.58 -14.41 -25.73
CA SER A 396 -16.76 -14.52 -24.85
C SER A 396 -16.52 -15.27 -23.51
N ALA A 397 -15.43 -16.03 -23.36
CA ALA A 397 -15.29 -17.04 -22.28
C ALA A 397 -14.42 -16.66 -21.07
N MET A 398 -13.78 -15.48 -21.03
CA MET A 398 -12.76 -15.15 -20.00
C MET A 398 -13.28 -14.39 -18.76
N LEU A 399 -14.51 -13.84 -18.79
CA LEU A 399 -15.09 -13.06 -17.68
C LEU A 399 -15.55 -13.87 -16.45
N HIS A 400 -15.29 -15.18 -16.43
CA HIS A 400 -15.60 -16.04 -15.28
C HIS A 400 -14.35 -16.45 -14.48
N ALA A 401 -13.18 -15.88 -14.79
CA ALA A 401 -11.91 -16.24 -14.12
C ALA A 401 -11.43 -15.20 -13.09
N GLU A 402 -12.05 -14.02 -13.04
CA GLU A 402 -11.84 -12.98 -12.01
C GLU A 402 -13.05 -12.84 -11.06
N THR A 403 -13.84 -13.91 -10.92
CA THR A 403 -14.98 -14.03 -9.97
C THR A 403 -14.56 -14.61 -8.62
#